data_AF-A0A061BPC0-F1
#
_entry.id   AF-A0A061BPC0-F1
#
_cell.length_a   1.000
_cell.length_b   1.000
_cell.length_c   1.000
_cell.angle_alpha   90.00
_cell.angle_beta   90.00
_cell.angle_gamma   90.00
#
_symmetry.space_group_name_H-M   'P 1'
#
loop_
_entity.id
_entity.type
_entity.pdbx_description
1 polymer ?
#
loop_
_entity_poly.entity_id
_entity_poly.type
_entity_poly.pdbx_seq_one_letter_code
_entity_poly.pdbx_strand_id
1 'polypeptide(L)'
;MYTPLAVFPGQSPFDDNPNVCQAPWYVPEHSKNLIPPIVTPPPVTDHLHSPKTVREMLYWLVGVVELGYIGFIRKHVDVVLDDVNTDSFLPTNVLLVTRNLTTVTSHEISQTLTAACHYAAKVLHRLKHRDVSNETSIPEFNAEYRNYYYSSDPDGLLCQLRDYAYASHHQLEFLKAQCNRDKSLGGWQSHEYGSGIKEQSPLQAFLTDSWDSTFHTHFFDPCNICLKSRIKMGFRDKDLPKTSQQGSVISAILTPSCGGEDPLMTLSSYLNCLTRRTPRTTGELVSFFQHFGSEMLNGSDQTLTNLGKAITEPPALYPNWDHFEAHDLRAVRDIRRPESPVSKHDNDHAGTLSTLLGCDSVTSNGPKLLSPITYRAYALYSPAFAQTYLSWTVYLADVLRDSLDRLRYDFKTHTCSGNKSFNQCDMAMPLLYLHGLTPPEGISQSSLACSELITKLEEVVNGGPIAKLITCMDEFLYRVRGPFIYTVIALWSTAFLIFAKTMIYRLDVLHIRSHLIRSTASHRIDVKALLTKGRKMLSLYGVDYFDDDPMLS
;
A
#
# COMPACT_ATOMS: atom_id res chain seq x y z
N MET A 1 -17.68 1.10 39.83
CA MET A 1 -17.20 2.44 40.20
C MET A 1 -16.39 2.93 39.02
N TYR A 2 -16.95 3.88 38.26
CA TYR A 2 -16.40 4.40 37.02
C TYR A 2 -15.08 5.13 37.29
N THR A 3 -14.01 4.79 36.58
CA THR A 3 -12.90 5.71 36.29
C THR A 3 -13.10 6.18 34.86
N PRO A 4 -13.72 7.36 34.64
CA PRO A 4 -13.76 8.01 33.33
C PRO A 4 -12.34 8.43 32.94
N LEU A 5 -12.21 9.15 31.82
CA LEU A 5 -11.20 10.20 31.55
C LEU A 5 -11.03 11.23 32.72
N ALA A 6 -10.95 10.80 33.99
CA ALA A 6 -9.98 11.41 34.87
C ALA A 6 -8.65 11.11 34.20
N VAL A 7 -8.15 12.12 33.50
CA VAL A 7 -6.73 12.44 33.49
C VAL A 7 -5.97 11.50 34.45
N PHE A 8 -5.42 10.41 33.91
CA PHE A 8 -4.29 9.62 34.43
C PHE A 8 -4.41 9.00 35.85
N PRO A 9 -3.77 7.85 36.09
CA PRO A 9 -3.06 7.64 37.33
C PRO A 9 -1.65 8.24 37.20
N GLY A 10 -1.50 9.54 37.53
CA GLY A 10 -0.22 10.10 37.98
C GLY A 10 0.42 11.27 37.24
N GLN A 11 -0.11 11.78 36.11
CA GLN A 11 0.41 12.97 35.42
C GLN A 11 -0.73 13.73 34.71
N SER A 12 -0.67 15.03 34.48
CA SER A 12 -1.63 15.71 33.59
C SER A 12 -1.24 15.46 32.11
N PRO A 13 -2.15 15.41 31.11
CA PRO A 13 -1.75 15.45 29.68
C PRO A 13 -1.13 16.80 29.30
N PHE A 14 -1.12 17.71 30.28
CA PHE A 14 -0.57 19.03 30.24
C PHE A 14 0.47 19.26 31.36
N ASP A 15 0.93 18.21 32.05
CA ASP A 15 2.10 18.32 32.94
C ASP A 15 3.35 18.35 32.06
N ASP A 16 3.60 19.53 31.48
CA ASP A 16 4.95 19.93 31.11
C ASP A 16 5.72 20.10 32.43
N ASN A 17 6.18 19.00 33.04
CA ASN A 17 7.12 19.08 34.15
C ASN A 17 8.37 19.79 33.59
N PRO A 18 8.67 21.04 33.99
CA PRO A 18 9.70 21.86 33.34
C PRO A 18 11.11 21.27 33.47
N ASN A 19 11.28 20.22 34.28
CA ASN A 19 12.56 19.57 34.55
C ASN A 19 12.77 18.26 33.78
N VAL A 20 11.77 17.71 33.07
CA VAL A 20 11.91 16.49 32.25
C VAL A 20 11.06 16.64 30.98
N CYS A 21 11.70 16.78 29.81
CA CYS A 21 10.98 16.79 28.54
C CYS A 21 10.42 15.39 28.26
N GLN A 22 9.12 15.18 28.47
CA GLN A 22 8.43 13.95 28.06
C GLN A 22 7.68 14.21 26.77
N ALA A 23 7.68 13.23 25.86
CA ALA A 23 6.84 13.32 24.67
C ALA A 23 5.38 13.53 25.12
N PRO A 24 4.58 14.40 24.48
CA PRO A 24 3.26 14.76 25.03
C PRO A 24 2.21 13.64 25.05
N TRP A 25 2.55 12.50 24.47
CA TRP A 25 1.78 11.27 24.42
C TRP A 25 2.49 10.13 25.17
N TYR A 26 3.46 10.48 26.01
CA TYR A 26 4.20 9.54 26.84
C TYR A 26 3.25 8.79 27.78
N VAL A 27 3.44 7.49 27.85
CA VAL A 27 2.69 6.58 28.71
C VAL A 27 3.68 6.10 29.80
N PRO A 28 3.50 6.48 31.09
CA PRO A 28 4.47 6.18 32.14
C PRO A 28 4.69 4.69 32.35
N GLU A 29 5.90 4.30 32.74
CA GLU A 29 6.23 2.88 32.99
C GLU A 29 5.36 2.22 34.07
N HIS A 30 4.73 3.00 34.94
CA HIS A 30 3.94 2.48 36.06
C HIS A 30 2.53 2.08 35.60
N SER A 31 2.12 2.56 34.42
CA SER A 31 0.96 2.05 33.68
C SER A 31 1.21 0.69 33.02
N LYS A 32 2.47 0.22 32.96
CA LYS A 32 2.84 -1.11 32.43
C LYS A 32 2.19 -2.27 33.20
N ASN A 33 1.74 -2.01 34.44
CA ASN A 33 1.13 -3.02 35.33
C ASN A 33 -0.39 -2.84 35.53
N LEU A 34 -1.01 -1.82 34.94
CA LEU A 34 -2.45 -1.63 35.05
C LEU A 34 -3.13 -2.46 33.97
N ILE A 35 -3.82 -3.52 34.38
CA ILE A 35 -4.82 -4.20 33.55
C ILE A 35 -5.85 -3.12 33.19
N PRO A 36 -6.00 -2.71 31.92
CA PRO A 36 -7.05 -1.78 31.55
C PRO A 36 -8.38 -2.40 31.99
N PRO A 37 -9.28 -1.62 32.62
CA PRO A 37 -10.56 -2.16 33.06
C PRO A 37 -11.21 -2.85 31.86
N ILE A 38 -11.60 -4.11 32.04
CA ILE A 38 -12.41 -4.83 31.06
C ILE A 38 -13.78 -4.14 31.08
N VAL A 39 -13.90 -3.08 30.30
CA VAL A 39 -15.19 -2.50 29.97
C VAL A 39 -15.70 -3.34 28.82
N THR A 40 -16.82 -4.02 29.03
CA THR A 40 -17.53 -4.66 27.92
C THR A 40 -17.82 -3.59 26.87
N PRO A 41 -17.46 -3.82 25.59
CA PRO A 41 -17.74 -2.86 24.54
C PRO A 41 -19.23 -2.51 24.57
N PRO A 42 -19.60 -1.23 24.37
CA PRO A 42 -21.00 -0.83 24.36
C PRO A 42 -21.79 -1.66 23.33
N PRO A 43 -23.07 -1.95 23.60
CA PRO A 43 -23.86 -2.83 22.74
C PRO A 43 -23.95 -2.29 21.32
N VAL A 44 -23.89 -3.21 20.36
CA VAL A 44 -24.01 -2.92 18.92
C VAL A 44 -25.31 -2.18 18.67
N THR A 45 -25.21 -0.99 18.11
CA THR A 45 -26.35 -0.29 17.53
C THR A 45 -26.10 -0.14 16.03
N ASP A 46 -26.85 -0.90 15.23
CA ASP A 46 -26.81 -0.94 13.76
C ASP A 46 -27.13 0.42 13.09
N HIS A 47 -27.46 1.44 13.89
CA HIS A 47 -27.79 2.79 13.45
C HIS A 47 -26.61 3.76 13.48
N LEU A 48 -25.46 3.37 14.05
CA LEU A 48 -24.28 4.23 14.11
C LEU A 48 -23.56 4.25 12.75
N HIS A 49 -23.01 5.40 12.38
CA HIS A 49 -22.33 5.58 11.11
C HIS A 49 -20.81 5.41 11.27
N SER A 50 -20.14 4.97 10.21
CA SER A 50 -18.67 4.96 10.17
C SER A 50 -18.11 6.38 9.95
N PRO A 51 -16.97 6.72 10.55
CA PRO A 51 -16.26 7.97 10.27
C PRO A 51 -15.97 8.16 8.77
N LYS A 52 -16.25 9.36 8.27
CA LYS A 52 -16.06 9.78 6.87
C LYS A 52 -15.04 10.90 6.70
N THR A 53 -14.65 11.58 7.79
CA THR A 53 -13.69 12.69 7.78
C THR A 53 -12.56 12.47 8.79
N VAL A 54 -11.44 13.20 8.65
CA VAL A 54 -10.30 13.11 9.59
C VAL A 54 -10.74 13.46 11.00
N ARG A 55 -11.52 14.53 11.19
CA ARG A 55 -12.10 14.92 12.48
C ARG A 55 -12.83 13.76 13.13
N GLU A 56 -13.75 13.12 12.39
CA GLU A 56 -14.54 12.00 12.88
C GLU A 56 -13.66 10.79 13.23
N MET A 57 -12.63 10.50 12.42
CA MET A 57 -11.66 9.43 12.70
C MET A 57 -10.82 9.70 13.95
N LEU A 58 -10.43 10.96 14.19
CA LEU A 58 -9.72 11.32 15.42
C LEU A 58 -10.61 11.13 16.65
N TYR A 59 -11.89 11.53 16.59
CA TYR A 59 -12.84 11.23 17.67
C TYR A 59 -13.05 9.72 17.84
N TRP A 60 -13.11 8.97 16.74
CA TRP A 60 -13.23 7.52 16.77
C TRP A 60 -12.05 6.87 17.50
N LEU A 61 -10.82 7.31 17.23
CA LEU A 61 -9.60 6.87 17.92
C LEU A 61 -9.65 7.21 19.42
N VAL A 62 -10.14 8.39 19.81
CA VAL A 62 -10.37 8.69 21.23
C VAL A 62 -11.36 7.70 21.86
N GLY A 63 -12.43 7.33 21.16
CA GLY A 63 -13.36 6.32 21.65
C GLY A 63 -12.75 4.91 21.78
N VAL A 64 -11.70 4.56 21.01
CA VAL A 64 -11.01 3.26 21.14
C VAL A 64 -10.42 3.09 22.55
N VAL A 65 -9.78 4.14 23.08
CA VAL A 65 -9.23 4.11 24.44
C VAL A 65 -10.34 4.22 25.49
N GLU A 66 -11.30 5.13 25.31
CA GLU A 66 -12.36 5.39 26.30
C GLU A 66 -13.35 4.26 26.48
N LEU A 67 -13.64 3.52 25.41
CA LEU A 67 -14.58 2.41 25.43
C LEU A 67 -13.89 1.07 25.76
N GLY A 68 -12.58 1.07 26.03
CA GLY A 68 -11.84 -0.12 26.44
C GLY A 68 -11.45 -1.09 25.30
N TYR A 69 -11.52 -0.66 24.03
CA TYR A 69 -11.18 -1.51 22.89
C TYR A 69 -9.68 -1.87 22.79
N ILE A 70 -8.80 -1.14 23.48
CA ILE A 70 -7.34 -1.44 23.52
C ILE A 70 -7.08 -2.89 23.94
N GLY A 71 -7.73 -3.36 25.01
CA GLY A 71 -7.55 -4.72 25.51
C GLY A 71 -8.11 -5.78 24.57
N PHE A 72 -9.21 -5.47 23.89
CA PHE A 72 -9.83 -6.34 22.90
C PHE A 72 -8.94 -6.49 21.64
N ILE A 73 -8.45 -5.38 21.11
CA ILE A 73 -7.53 -5.37 19.96
C ILE A 73 -6.22 -6.08 20.30
N ARG A 74 -5.66 -5.86 21.51
CA ARG A 74 -4.44 -6.54 21.94
C ARG A 74 -4.60 -8.07 21.90
N LYS A 75 -5.69 -8.59 22.47
CA LYS A 75 -5.97 -10.04 22.47
C LYS A 75 -6.12 -10.60 21.05
N HIS A 76 -6.75 -9.83 20.16
CA HIS A 76 -6.84 -10.26 18.76
C HIS A 76 -5.48 -10.26 18.07
N VAL A 77 -4.66 -9.23 18.31
CA VAL A 77 -3.30 -9.16 17.78
C VAL A 77 -2.43 -10.31 18.32
N ASP A 78 -2.59 -10.71 19.59
CA ASP A 78 -1.93 -11.91 20.14
C ASP A 78 -2.24 -13.15 19.27
N VAL A 79 -3.53 -13.42 18.99
CA VAL A 79 -3.95 -14.53 18.12
C VAL A 79 -3.35 -14.42 16.72
N VAL A 80 -3.39 -13.23 16.10
CA VAL A 80 -2.81 -13.03 14.76
C VAL A 80 -1.30 -13.28 14.76
N LEU A 81 -0.58 -12.86 15.80
CA LEU A 81 0.86 -13.08 15.91
C LEU A 81 1.19 -14.57 16.14
N ASP A 82 0.36 -15.29 16.89
CA ASP A 82 0.53 -16.73 17.12
C ASP A 82 0.28 -17.52 15.84
N ASP A 83 -0.74 -17.16 15.06
CA ASP A 83 -1.00 -17.76 13.75
C ASP A 83 0.19 -17.55 12.79
N VAL A 84 0.79 -16.35 12.80
CA VAL A 84 1.97 -16.04 11.99
C VAL A 84 3.21 -16.82 12.44
N ASN A 85 3.32 -17.15 13.73
CA ASN A 85 4.45 -17.88 14.30
C ASN A 85 4.25 -19.39 14.42
N THR A 86 3.14 -19.94 13.93
CA THR A 86 2.80 -21.36 14.12
C THR A 86 3.90 -22.31 13.63
N ASP A 87 4.69 -21.89 12.62
CA ASP A 87 5.79 -22.67 12.04
C ASP A 87 7.20 -22.14 12.40
N SER A 88 7.33 -21.20 13.34
CA SER A 88 8.60 -20.56 13.67
C SER A 88 9.09 -20.90 15.09
N PHE A 89 10.42 -20.90 15.30
CA PHE A 89 11.01 -21.05 16.64
C PHE A 89 10.90 -19.77 17.50
N LEU A 90 10.09 -18.80 17.09
CA LEU A 90 9.92 -17.53 17.80
C LEU A 90 9.03 -17.73 19.04
N PRO A 91 9.22 -16.89 20.08
CA PRO A 91 8.28 -16.84 21.18
C PRO A 91 6.87 -16.46 20.69
N THR A 92 5.86 -17.00 21.36
CA THR A 92 4.44 -16.64 21.22
C THR A 92 4.27 -15.10 21.31
N ASN A 93 3.39 -14.51 20.49
CA ASN A 93 3.08 -13.07 20.44
C ASN A 93 4.21 -12.12 19.98
N VAL A 94 5.18 -12.59 19.18
CA VAL A 94 6.33 -11.79 18.74
C VAL A 94 6.44 -11.72 17.22
N LEU A 95 6.58 -10.52 16.66
CA LEU A 95 6.92 -10.33 15.25
C LEU A 95 8.35 -9.81 15.09
N LEU A 96 9.19 -10.56 14.39
CA LEU A 96 10.56 -10.13 14.08
C LEU A 96 10.52 -9.08 12.96
N VAL A 97 11.15 -7.91 13.14
CA VAL A 97 11.14 -6.81 12.15
C VAL A 97 12.54 -6.30 11.80
N THR A 98 12.69 -5.65 10.64
CA THR A 98 14.00 -5.30 10.06
C THR A 98 14.72 -4.12 10.72
N ARG A 99 14.03 -3.25 11.48
CA ARG A 99 14.68 -2.19 12.26
C ARG A 99 15.40 -2.78 13.47
N ASN A 100 16.71 -3.02 13.31
CA ASN A 100 17.68 -3.33 14.37
C ASN A 100 17.16 -4.26 15.48
N LEU A 101 16.94 -5.54 15.16
CA LEU A 101 16.70 -6.64 16.10
C LEU A 101 15.57 -6.43 17.14
N THR A 102 14.64 -5.49 16.93
CA THR A 102 13.48 -5.36 17.81
C THR A 102 12.41 -6.36 17.40
N THR A 103 11.78 -6.94 18.42
CA THR A 103 10.64 -7.82 18.28
C THR A 103 9.41 -6.99 18.58
N VAL A 104 8.50 -6.87 17.61
CA VAL A 104 7.23 -6.15 17.84
C VAL A 104 6.27 -7.08 18.54
N THR A 105 5.85 -6.71 19.74
CA THR A 105 4.88 -7.49 20.53
C THR A 105 3.48 -6.87 20.44
N SER A 106 2.45 -7.66 20.74
CA SER A 106 1.09 -7.14 20.91
C SER A 106 1.02 -6.02 21.97
N HIS A 107 1.88 -6.10 22.99
CA HIS A 107 1.99 -5.09 24.03
C HIS A 107 2.50 -3.77 23.46
N GLU A 108 3.58 -3.77 22.68
CA GLU A 108 4.12 -2.57 22.02
C GLU A 108 3.12 -1.96 21.04
N ILE A 109 2.39 -2.79 20.27
CA ILE A 109 1.32 -2.32 19.38
C ILE A 109 0.21 -1.64 20.20
N SER A 110 -0.21 -2.25 21.32
CA SER A 110 -1.26 -1.68 22.20
C SER A 110 -0.84 -0.37 22.88
N GLN A 111 0.43 -0.25 23.28
CA GLN A 111 1.00 0.98 23.81
C GLN A 111 1.05 2.07 22.75
N THR A 112 1.52 1.74 21.55
CA THR A 112 1.55 2.66 20.40
C THR A 112 0.14 3.11 20.03
N LEU A 113 -0.83 2.21 20.06
CA LEU A 113 -2.25 2.52 19.85
C LEU A 113 -2.77 3.49 20.92
N THR A 114 -2.45 3.25 22.19
CA THR A 114 -2.83 4.15 23.29
C THR A 114 -2.22 5.54 23.09
N ALA A 115 -0.94 5.62 22.75
CA ALA A 115 -0.25 6.88 22.46
C ALA A 115 -0.86 7.60 21.24
N ALA A 116 -1.27 6.87 20.20
CA ALA A 116 -1.96 7.44 19.04
C ALA A 116 -3.37 7.97 19.39
N CYS A 117 -4.09 7.30 20.28
CA CYS A 117 -5.39 7.79 20.79
C CYS A 117 -5.20 9.08 21.61
N HIS A 118 -4.16 9.15 22.45
CA HIS A 118 -3.80 10.37 23.18
C HIS A 118 -3.36 11.49 22.24
N TYR A 119 -2.60 11.17 21.20
CA TYR A 119 -2.22 12.10 20.15
C TYR A 119 -3.46 12.69 19.46
N ALA A 120 -4.42 11.84 19.07
CA ALA A 120 -5.68 12.29 18.47
C ALA A 120 -6.47 13.24 19.38
N ALA A 121 -6.62 12.89 20.67
CA ALA A 121 -7.27 13.76 21.66
C ALA A 121 -6.56 15.12 21.79
N LYS A 122 -5.22 15.12 21.83
CA LYS A 122 -4.41 16.33 21.92
C LYS A 122 -4.56 17.20 20.68
N VAL A 123 -4.51 16.62 19.48
CA VAL A 123 -4.70 17.36 18.22
C VAL A 123 -6.07 18.03 18.20
N LEU A 124 -7.14 17.29 18.50
CA LEU A 124 -8.50 17.83 18.58
C LEU A 124 -8.61 18.98 19.60
N HIS A 125 -8.04 18.80 20.79
CA HIS A 125 -8.07 19.82 21.83
C HIS A 125 -7.28 21.08 21.45
N ARG A 126 -6.03 20.92 21.01
CA ARG A 126 -5.10 22.02 20.74
C ARG A 126 -5.46 22.79 19.48
N LEU A 127 -6.09 22.15 18.50
CA LEU A 127 -6.65 22.85 17.34
C LEU A 127 -7.72 23.87 17.77
N LYS A 128 -8.55 23.54 18.76
CA LYS A 128 -9.60 24.43 19.25
C LYS A 128 -9.12 25.42 20.31
N HIS A 129 -8.26 24.97 21.23
CA HIS A 129 -7.83 25.70 22.42
C HIS A 129 -6.31 25.90 22.40
N ARG A 130 -5.89 27.14 22.11
CA ARG A 130 -4.47 27.53 22.02
C ARG A 130 -3.75 27.45 23.37
N ASP A 131 -4.33 28.06 24.40
CA ASP A 131 -3.73 28.18 25.72
C ASP A 131 -4.34 27.15 26.67
N VAL A 132 -3.48 26.38 27.36
CA VAL A 132 -3.89 25.55 28.50
C VAL A 132 -4.05 26.49 29.70
N SER A 133 -5.07 27.35 29.67
CA SER A 133 -5.48 28.01 30.91
C SER A 133 -6.07 26.93 31.82
N ASN A 134 -5.66 26.92 33.09
CA ASN A 134 -6.04 25.93 34.11
C ASN A 134 -7.56 25.77 34.34
N GLU A 135 -8.41 26.51 33.62
CA GLU A 135 -9.86 26.55 33.74
C GLU A 135 -10.61 26.19 32.44
N THR A 136 -9.96 25.57 31.46
CA THR A 136 -10.67 25.09 30.26
C THR A 136 -11.24 23.71 30.54
N SER A 137 -12.57 23.61 30.69
CA SER A 137 -13.29 22.33 30.85
C SER A 137 -12.83 21.34 29.77
N ILE A 138 -12.38 20.15 30.19
CA ILE A 138 -12.02 19.04 29.31
C ILE A 138 -13.12 18.91 28.23
N PRO A 139 -12.78 18.90 26.92
CA PRO A 139 -13.77 18.73 25.88
C PRO A 139 -14.60 17.48 26.17
N GLU A 140 -15.91 17.58 26.08
CA GLU A 140 -16.80 16.44 26.25
C GLU A 140 -16.72 15.53 25.01
N PHE A 141 -15.57 14.86 24.82
CA PHE A 141 -15.32 13.91 23.74
C PHE A 141 -16.40 12.83 23.69
N ASN A 142 -16.97 12.52 24.85
CA ASN A 142 -18.02 11.52 25.06
C ASN A 142 -19.25 11.71 24.17
N ALA A 143 -19.67 12.95 23.95
CA ALA A 143 -20.82 13.25 23.10
C ALA A 143 -20.54 13.01 21.61
N GLU A 144 -19.28 12.99 21.19
CA GLU A 144 -18.88 12.83 19.79
C GLU A 144 -18.50 11.36 19.49
N TYR A 145 -17.62 10.74 20.27
CA TYR A 145 -17.10 9.40 19.92
C TYR A 145 -18.16 8.29 20.02
N ARG A 146 -19.21 8.47 20.83
CA ARG A 146 -20.31 7.49 20.94
C ARG A 146 -21.21 7.43 19.70
N ASN A 147 -21.09 8.39 18.78
CA ASN A 147 -21.91 8.43 17.57
C ASN A 147 -21.37 7.56 16.44
N TYR A 148 -20.19 6.96 16.62
CA TYR A 148 -19.54 6.19 15.56
C TYR A 148 -19.63 4.69 15.81
N TYR A 149 -19.67 3.96 14.69
CA TYR A 149 -19.68 2.50 14.70
C TYR A 149 -18.29 1.91 14.96
N TYR A 150 -18.24 0.95 15.89
CA TYR A 150 -17.09 0.11 16.18
C TYR A 150 -17.49 -1.34 15.89
N SER A 151 -16.72 -2.01 15.03
CA SER A 151 -16.99 -3.41 14.68
C SER A 151 -16.92 -4.32 15.91
N SER A 152 -17.93 -5.17 16.09
CA SER A 152 -17.91 -6.26 17.07
C SER A 152 -17.01 -7.42 16.63
N ASP A 153 -16.81 -7.57 15.31
CA ASP A 153 -15.88 -8.53 14.74
C ASP A 153 -14.43 -8.01 14.91
N PRO A 154 -13.53 -8.80 15.55
CA PRO A 154 -12.15 -8.39 15.78
C PRO A 154 -11.36 -8.03 14.51
N ASP A 155 -11.55 -8.79 13.43
CA ASP A 155 -10.89 -8.53 12.15
C ASP A 155 -11.42 -7.25 11.49
N GLY A 156 -12.74 -7.07 11.51
CA GLY A 156 -13.40 -5.83 11.11
C GLY A 156 -12.90 -4.62 11.89
N LEU A 157 -12.71 -4.75 13.21
CA LEU A 157 -12.22 -3.66 14.06
C LEU A 157 -10.76 -3.32 13.77
N LEU A 158 -9.92 -4.34 13.56
CA LEU A 158 -8.51 -4.14 13.18
C LEU A 158 -8.40 -3.48 11.80
N CYS A 159 -9.29 -3.84 10.86
CA CYS A 159 -9.38 -3.20 9.54
C CYS A 159 -9.83 -1.74 9.63
N GLN A 160 -10.83 -1.43 10.46
CA GLN A 160 -11.25 -0.06 10.76
C GLN A 160 -10.08 0.74 11.34
N LEU A 161 -9.40 0.20 12.35
CA LEU A 161 -8.27 0.86 13.00
C LEU A 161 -7.16 1.18 11.99
N ARG A 162 -6.75 0.20 11.17
CA ARG A 162 -5.73 0.40 10.12
C ARG A 162 -6.13 1.51 9.16
N ASP A 163 -7.35 1.45 8.63
CA ASP A 163 -7.78 2.39 7.59
C ASP A 163 -7.91 3.82 8.17
N TYR A 164 -8.45 3.97 9.37
CA TYR A 164 -8.63 5.27 10.03
C TYR A 164 -7.30 5.85 10.52
N ALA A 165 -6.44 5.06 11.17
CA ALA A 165 -5.12 5.53 11.60
C ALA A 165 -4.29 6.01 10.40
N TYR A 166 -4.31 5.25 9.30
CA TYR A 166 -3.61 5.63 8.08
C TYR A 166 -4.18 6.90 7.43
N ALA A 167 -5.51 6.98 7.28
CA ALA A 167 -6.14 8.12 6.63
C ALA A 167 -5.93 9.41 7.43
N SER A 168 -6.00 9.33 8.77
CA SER A 168 -5.61 10.43 9.66
C SER A 168 -4.13 10.78 9.53
N HIS A 169 -3.23 9.80 9.58
CA HIS A 169 -1.78 10.05 9.43
C HIS A 169 -1.45 10.74 8.10
N HIS A 170 -1.97 10.23 6.98
CA HIS A 170 -1.73 10.83 5.66
C HIS A 170 -2.15 12.30 5.61
N GLN A 171 -3.29 12.66 6.21
CA GLN A 171 -3.77 14.03 6.17
C GLN A 171 -3.06 14.96 7.15
N LEU A 172 -2.80 14.49 8.36
CA LEU A 172 -2.08 15.28 9.35
C LEU A 172 -0.62 15.50 8.94
N GLU A 173 0.04 14.52 8.32
CA GLU A 173 1.42 14.70 7.85
C GLU A 173 1.50 15.67 6.67
N PHE A 174 0.54 15.63 5.74
CA PHE A 174 0.43 16.65 4.70
C PHE A 174 0.22 18.05 5.29
N LEU A 175 -0.74 18.18 6.21
CA LEU A 175 -1.05 19.43 6.89
C LEU A 175 0.18 19.98 7.63
N LYS A 176 0.91 19.12 8.34
CA LYS A 176 2.16 19.45 9.01
C LYS A 176 3.21 19.95 8.02
N ALA A 177 3.46 19.22 6.94
CA ALA A 177 4.44 19.60 5.91
C ALA A 177 4.12 20.97 5.30
N GLN A 178 2.85 21.24 4.97
CA GLN A 178 2.44 22.55 4.47
C GLN A 178 2.60 23.65 5.52
N CYS A 179 2.14 23.42 6.74
CA CYS A 179 2.21 24.39 7.83
C CYS A 179 3.64 24.67 8.32
N ASN A 180 4.60 23.79 8.02
CA ASN A 180 6.01 24.03 8.30
C ASN A 180 6.70 24.85 7.21
N ARG A 181 6.11 24.94 6.01
CA ARG A 181 6.71 25.57 4.83
C ARG A 181 6.29 27.04 4.71
N ASP A 182 7.26 27.89 4.40
CA ASP A 182 7.01 29.33 4.23
C ASP A 182 6.09 29.63 3.03
N LYS A 183 5.32 30.73 3.13
CA LYS A 183 4.40 31.18 2.08
C LYS A 183 5.10 31.49 0.76
N SER A 184 6.31 32.05 0.79
CA SER A 184 7.10 32.30 -0.42
C SER A 184 7.45 31.02 -1.17
N LEU A 185 7.42 29.87 -0.50
CA LEU A 185 7.69 28.56 -1.06
C LEU A 185 6.41 27.77 -1.38
N GLY A 186 5.24 28.39 -1.27
CA GLY A 186 3.93 27.77 -1.51
C GLY A 186 3.34 27.06 -0.30
N GLY A 187 3.89 27.28 0.91
CA GLY A 187 3.42 26.67 2.15
C GLY A 187 2.42 27.51 2.96
N TRP A 188 2.02 26.98 4.10
CA TRP A 188 0.96 27.50 4.98
C TRP A 188 1.45 28.08 6.31
N GLN A 189 2.75 28.18 6.54
CA GLN A 189 3.31 28.62 7.83
C GLN A 189 2.74 29.94 8.35
N SER A 190 2.59 30.95 7.48
CA SER A 190 2.05 32.26 7.82
C SER A 190 0.57 32.46 7.42
N HIS A 191 -0.10 31.41 6.93
CA HIS A 191 -1.52 31.48 6.62
C HIS A 191 -2.36 31.39 7.91
N GLU A 192 -3.41 32.19 7.98
CA GLU A 192 -4.27 32.26 9.16
C GLU A 192 -5.40 31.23 9.14
N TYR A 193 -5.77 30.71 10.29
CA TYR A 193 -6.93 29.85 10.52
C TYR A 193 -7.65 30.24 11.81
N GLY A 194 -8.96 30.00 11.88
CA GLY A 194 -9.78 30.33 13.04
C GLY A 194 -11.25 30.55 12.69
N SER A 195 -12.12 30.58 13.70
CA SER A 195 -13.55 30.86 13.52
C SER A 195 -13.83 32.34 13.24
N GLY A 196 -12.87 33.23 13.54
CA GLY A 196 -13.00 34.68 13.44
C GLY A 196 -12.34 35.30 12.22
N ILE A 197 -11.79 34.49 11.29
CA ILE A 197 -11.13 35.03 10.10
C ILE A 197 -12.16 35.56 9.10
N LYS A 198 -11.86 36.69 8.46
CA LYS A 198 -12.74 37.34 7.47
C LYS A 198 -12.38 36.97 6.04
N GLU A 199 -11.11 36.67 5.80
CA GLU A 199 -10.60 36.26 4.49
C GLU A 199 -10.25 34.77 4.55
N GLN A 200 -10.80 34.02 3.60
CA GLN A 200 -10.58 32.59 3.52
C GLN A 200 -9.15 32.31 3.06
N SER A 201 -8.36 31.65 3.90
CA SER A 201 -7.00 31.22 3.55
C SER A 201 -7.02 29.80 2.97
N PRO A 202 -6.01 29.40 2.15
CA PRO A 202 -5.88 28.01 1.69
C PRO A 202 -5.83 27.00 2.84
N LEU A 203 -5.21 27.37 3.96
CA LEU A 203 -5.17 26.55 5.18
C LEU A 203 -6.57 26.37 5.77
N GLN A 204 -7.33 27.46 5.94
CA GLN A 204 -8.70 27.38 6.43
C GLN A 204 -9.56 26.53 5.48
N ALA A 205 -9.48 26.77 4.17
CA ALA A 205 -10.26 26.05 3.18
C ALA A 205 -9.98 24.54 3.20
N PHE A 206 -8.72 24.15 3.41
CA PHE A 206 -8.34 22.74 3.58
C PHE A 206 -8.90 22.14 4.88
N LEU A 207 -8.81 22.87 6.01
CA LEU A 207 -9.33 22.40 7.30
C LEU A 207 -10.86 22.23 7.30
N THR A 208 -11.58 23.17 6.68
CA THR A 208 -13.05 23.20 6.67
C THR A 208 -13.69 22.54 5.45
N ASP A 209 -12.87 21.93 4.57
CA ASP A 209 -13.30 21.35 3.29
C ASP A 209 -14.16 22.29 2.45
N SER A 210 -13.77 23.57 2.44
CA SER A 210 -14.47 24.61 1.68
C SER A 210 -14.37 24.37 0.17
N TRP A 211 -15.36 24.84 -0.57
CA TRP A 211 -15.50 24.64 -2.02
C TRP A 211 -14.35 25.28 -2.83
N ASP A 212 -13.68 26.28 -2.25
CA ASP A 212 -12.53 27.00 -2.82
C ASP A 212 -11.18 26.37 -2.44
N SER A 213 -11.17 25.24 -1.73
CA SER A 213 -9.95 24.46 -1.51
C SER A 213 -9.39 23.95 -2.84
N THR A 214 -8.12 24.26 -3.10
CA THR A 214 -7.40 23.79 -4.30
C THR A 214 -7.09 22.30 -4.26
N PHE A 215 -7.18 21.66 -3.09
CA PHE A 215 -6.88 20.25 -2.90
C PHE A 215 -8.16 19.42 -2.94
N HIS A 216 -8.23 18.50 -3.90
CA HIS A 216 -9.37 17.60 -4.05
C HIS A 216 -9.37 16.53 -2.95
N THR A 217 -10.29 16.67 -2.00
CA THR A 217 -10.56 15.69 -0.94
C THR A 217 -11.95 15.10 -1.09
N HIS A 218 -12.15 13.88 -0.56
CA HIS A 218 -13.42 13.16 -0.62
C HIS A 218 -13.81 12.59 0.74
N PHE A 219 -15.07 12.19 0.89
CA PHE A 219 -15.47 11.44 2.08
C PHE A 219 -14.87 10.04 2.04
N PHE A 220 -14.38 9.56 3.20
CA PHE A 220 -13.85 8.22 3.32
C PHE A 220 -14.93 7.19 2.99
N ASP A 221 -14.56 6.20 2.18
CA ASP A 221 -15.41 5.07 1.82
C ASP A 221 -14.65 3.76 2.08
N PRO A 222 -15.10 2.93 3.05
CA PRO A 222 -14.45 1.66 3.34
C PRO A 222 -14.52 0.66 2.18
N CYS A 223 -15.49 0.80 1.28
CA CYS A 223 -15.75 -0.09 0.15
C CYS A 223 -15.01 0.33 -1.12
N ASN A 224 -14.54 1.58 -1.21
CA ASN A 224 -13.82 2.08 -2.37
C ASN A 224 -12.34 2.30 -2.07
N ILE A 225 -11.48 1.47 -2.65
CA ILE A 225 -10.05 1.47 -2.41
C ILE A 225 -9.36 2.80 -2.76
N CYS A 226 -9.91 3.54 -3.72
CA CYS A 226 -9.40 4.86 -4.16
C CYS A 226 -9.79 5.98 -3.20
N LEU A 227 -10.79 5.74 -2.35
CA LEU A 227 -11.36 6.72 -1.42
C LEU A 227 -10.94 6.47 0.05
N LYS A 228 -9.72 5.94 0.23
CA LYS A 228 -9.12 5.61 1.55
C LYS A 228 -7.95 6.51 1.96
N SER A 229 -7.56 7.45 1.10
CA SER A 229 -6.53 8.47 1.36
C SER A 229 -6.95 9.78 0.71
N ARG A 230 -6.41 10.94 1.12
CA ARG A 230 -6.89 12.27 0.68
C ARG A 230 -8.36 12.53 1.07
N ILE A 231 -8.71 12.16 2.30
CA ILE A 231 -10.06 12.30 2.86
C ILE A 231 -10.35 13.71 3.41
N LYS A 232 -11.60 14.13 3.41
CA LYS A 232 -12.01 15.43 3.97
C LYS A 232 -11.57 15.60 5.43
N MET A 233 -11.10 16.80 5.79
CA MET A 233 -10.63 17.13 7.14
C MET A 233 -11.78 17.15 8.15
N GLY A 234 -12.92 17.73 7.79
CA GLY A 234 -14.19 17.68 8.52
C GLY A 234 -14.35 18.71 9.64
N PHE A 235 -13.40 19.63 9.81
CA PHE A 235 -13.49 20.66 10.86
C PHE A 235 -14.50 21.75 10.50
N ARG A 236 -15.20 22.26 11.51
CA ARG A 236 -16.15 23.37 11.36
C ARG A 236 -15.65 24.58 12.14
N ASP A 237 -16.24 25.75 11.90
CA ASP A 237 -15.89 26.98 12.62
C ASP A 237 -15.95 26.83 14.16
N LYS A 238 -16.89 26.01 14.67
CA LYS A 238 -17.02 25.71 16.11
C LYS A 238 -15.86 24.88 16.70
N ASP A 239 -15.11 24.19 15.84
CA ASP A 239 -13.99 23.32 16.20
C ASP A 239 -12.64 24.05 16.11
N LEU A 240 -12.65 25.29 15.61
CA LEU A 240 -11.47 26.14 15.40
C LEU A 240 -11.38 27.24 16.49
N PRO A 241 -10.20 27.84 16.69
CA PRO A 241 -10.02 28.84 17.75
C PRO A 241 -10.75 30.13 17.39
N LYS A 242 -11.32 30.80 18.40
CA LYS A 242 -12.01 32.09 18.20
C LYS A 242 -11.06 33.18 17.70
N THR A 243 -9.83 33.17 18.20
CA THR A 243 -8.76 34.08 17.79
C THR A 243 -8.01 33.47 16.61
N SER A 244 -7.78 34.27 15.57
CA SER A 244 -6.98 33.87 14.41
C SER A 244 -5.59 33.39 14.85
N GLN A 245 -5.16 32.24 14.32
CA GLN A 245 -3.86 31.62 14.56
C GLN A 245 -3.14 31.39 13.22
N GLN A 246 -1.81 31.30 13.25
CA GLN A 246 -1.01 31.00 12.05
C GLN A 246 -0.77 29.49 11.90
N GLY A 247 -0.58 29.01 10.67
CA GLY A 247 -0.26 27.61 10.37
C GLY A 247 0.96 27.07 11.13
N SER A 248 1.93 27.92 11.46
CA SER A 248 3.06 27.57 12.35
C SER A 248 2.61 26.96 13.68
N VAL A 249 1.46 27.38 14.23
CA VAL A 249 0.85 26.81 15.43
C VAL A 249 0.40 25.37 15.19
N ILE A 250 -0.20 25.06 14.03
CA ILE A 250 -0.59 23.69 13.67
C ILE A 250 0.65 22.81 13.51
N SER A 251 1.68 23.31 12.83
CA SER A 251 2.96 22.58 12.71
C SER A 251 3.53 22.22 14.09
N ALA A 252 3.48 23.15 15.05
CA ALA A 252 3.90 22.92 16.44
C ALA A 252 2.98 21.97 17.22
N ILE A 253 1.67 21.94 16.93
CA ILE A 253 0.74 20.96 17.52
C ILE A 253 1.08 19.54 17.05
N LEU A 254 1.36 19.39 15.75
CA LEU A 254 1.64 18.11 15.12
C LEU A 254 3.09 17.62 15.34
N THR A 255 4.01 18.53 15.67
CA THR A 255 5.43 18.27 15.91
C THR A 255 5.80 18.60 17.36
N PRO A 256 5.86 17.63 18.29
CA PRO A 256 6.15 17.91 19.69
C PRO A 256 7.58 18.42 19.87
N SER A 257 7.76 19.36 20.79
CA SER A 257 9.08 19.92 21.12
C SER A 257 10.03 18.93 21.81
N CYS A 258 9.50 17.90 22.46
CA CYS A 258 10.27 16.92 23.24
C CYS A 258 10.84 15.74 22.44
N GLY A 259 10.70 15.75 21.10
CA GLY A 259 11.11 14.63 20.26
C GLY A 259 10.23 13.38 20.42
N GLY A 260 10.57 12.33 19.68
CA GLY A 260 9.79 11.09 19.55
C GLY A 260 9.20 10.92 18.14
N GLU A 261 9.07 9.67 17.70
CA GLU A 261 8.35 9.37 16.45
C GLU A 261 6.85 9.64 16.62
N ASP A 262 6.18 10.13 15.56
CA ASP A 262 4.74 10.35 15.55
C ASP A 262 4.01 9.02 15.83
N PRO A 263 3.21 8.90 16.92
CA PRO A 263 2.52 7.67 17.26
C PRO A 263 1.57 7.18 16.18
N LEU A 264 0.91 8.08 15.43
CA LEU A 264 0.04 7.69 14.32
C LEU A 264 0.84 7.12 13.16
N MET A 265 2.01 7.70 12.88
CA MET A 265 2.95 7.17 11.90
C MET A 265 3.48 5.79 12.31
N THR A 266 3.94 5.63 13.56
CA THR A 266 4.48 4.36 14.07
C THR A 266 3.39 3.28 14.08
N LEU A 267 2.18 3.62 14.57
CA LEU A 267 1.02 2.73 14.53
C LEU A 267 0.67 2.33 13.10
N SER A 268 0.65 3.28 12.16
CA SER A 268 0.37 2.99 10.75
C SER A 268 1.40 2.03 10.16
N SER A 269 2.68 2.19 10.52
CA SER A 269 3.76 1.27 10.11
C SER A 269 3.55 -0.15 10.65
N TYR A 270 3.21 -0.30 11.93
CA TYR A 270 2.89 -1.59 12.55
C TYR A 270 1.66 -2.24 11.90
N LEU A 271 0.58 -1.49 11.73
CA LEU A 271 -0.66 -2.01 11.15
C LEU A 271 -0.51 -2.34 9.66
N ASN A 272 0.23 -1.54 8.89
CA ASN A 272 0.52 -1.85 7.49
C ASN A 272 1.32 -3.14 7.35
N CYS A 273 2.32 -3.35 8.21
CA CYS A 273 3.11 -4.58 8.26
C CYS A 273 2.23 -5.79 8.63
N LEU A 274 1.50 -5.71 9.76
CA LEU A 274 0.67 -6.80 10.27
C LEU A 274 -0.46 -7.20 9.31
N THR A 275 -1.14 -6.21 8.73
CA THR A 275 -2.28 -6.45 7.83
C THR A 275 -1.88 -6.61 6.37
N ARG A 276 -0.57 -6.50 6.06
CA ARG A 276 -0.02 -6.58 4.70
C ARG A 276 -0.78 -5.65 3.75
N ARG A 277 -0.86 -4.37 4.11
CA ARG A 277 -1.48 -3.37 3.25
C ARG A 277 -0.55 -3.02 2.08
N THR A 278 -1.00 -3.29 0.87
CA THR A 278 -0.29 -2.93 -0.37
C THR A 278 -0.19 -1.41 -0.54
N PRO A 279 0.95 -0.87 -0.98
CA PRO A 279 1.08 0.55 -1.36
C PRO A 279 0.22 0.88 -2.58
N ARG A 280 -0.41 2.07 -2.58
CA ARG A 280 -1.44 2.45 -3.58
C ARG A 280 -1.20 3.77 -4.29
N THR A 281 -0.52 4.71 -3.65
CA THR A 281 -0.20 6.01 -4.26
C THR A 281 1.23 6.01 -4.78
N THR A 282 1.58 6.93 -5.68
CA THR A 282 2.95 7.08 -6.19
C THR A 282 3.94 7.26 -5.04
N GLY A 283 3.61 8.10 -4.05
CA GLY A 283 4.43 8.28 -2.85
C GLY A 283 4.62 6.99 -2.05
N GLU A 284 3.57 6.19 -1.86
CA GLU A 284 3.66 4.90 -1.17
C GLU A 284 4.51 3.88 -1.92
N LEU A 285 4.34 3.78 -3.24
CA LEU A 285 5.13 2.88 -4.10
C LEU A 285 6.61 3.23 -4.03
N VAL A 286 6.93 4.52 -4.17
CA VAL A 286 8.28 5.03 -4.07
C VAL A 286 8.89 4.74 -2.70
N SER A 287 8.10 4.93 -1.62
CA SER A 287 8.52 4.64 -0.25
C SER A 287 8.81 3.15 -0.04
N PHE A 288 7.94 2.28 -0.55
CA PHE A 288 8.11 0.84 -0.51
C PHE A 288 9.40 0.42 -1.22
N PHE A 289 9.60 0.79 -2.49
CA PHE A 289 10.79 0.37 -3.23
C PHE A 289 12.10 0.95 -2.66
N GLN A 290 12.06 2.13 -2.07
CA GLN A 290 13.24 2.71 -1.40
C GLN A 290 13.60 1.96 -0.11
N HIS A 291 12.63 1.70 0.77
CA HIS A 291 12.87 0.99 2.03
C HIS A 291 13.10 -0.50 1.79
N PHE A 292 12.28 -1.15 0.98
CA PHE A 292 12.45 -2.57 0.68
C PHE A 292 13.82 -2.85 0.05
N GLY A 293 14.29 -2.00 -0.88
CA GLY A 293 15.63 -2.10 -1.42
C GLY A 293 16.76 -1.89 -0.40
N SER A 294 16.52 -1.15 0.70
CA SER A 294 17.49 -0.99 1.78
C SER A 294 17.54 -2.18 2.73
N GLU A 295 16.41 -2.86 2.89
CA GLU A 295 16.25 -3.95 3.85
C GLU A 295 16.79 -5.30 3.36
N MET A 296 17.32 -5.41 2.14
CA MET A 296 17.82 -6.68 1.58
C MET A 296 19.24 -7.04 2.05
N LEU A 297 20.13 -6.04 2.21
CA LEU A 297 21.53 -6.25 2.56
C LEU A 297 21.96 -5.31 3.71
N ASN A 298 22.78 -5.81 4.61
CA ASN A 298 23.45 -4.98 5.61
C ASN A 298 24.49 -4.09 4.93
N GLY A 299 24.40 -2.79 5.17
CA GLY A 299 25.20 -1.77 4.49
C GLY A 299 26.72 -1.80 4.74
N SER A 300 27.21 -2.56 5.73
CA SER A 300 28.64 -2.69 6.04
C SER A 300 29.33 -3.85 5.32
N ASP A 301 28.65 -4.99 5.20
CA ASP A 301 29.29 -6.26 4.84
C ASP A 301 28.65 -6.95 3.62
N GLN A 302 27.67 -6.30 2.97
CA GLN A 302 26.85 -6.89 1.89
C GLN A 302 26.24 -8.25 2.28
N THR A 303 26.07 -8.51 3.57
CA THR A 303 25.45 -9.73 4.07
C THR A 303 23.93 -9.62 3.99
N LEU A 304 23.25 -10.72 3.64
CA LEU A 304 21.79 -10.76 3.60
C LEU A 304 21.22 -10.52 5.01
N THR A 305 20.25 -9.61 5.10
CA THR A 305 19.44 -9.44 6.31
C THR A 305 18.56 -10.67 6.53
N ASN A 306 17.89 -10.77 7.68
CA ASN A 306 16.91 -11.84 7.91
C ASN A 306 15.80 -11.85 6.85
N LEU A 307 15.39 -10.67 6.38
CA LEU A 307 14.42 -10.54 5.29
C LEU A 307 15.02 -10.99 3.94
N GLY A 308 16.25 -10.55 3.63
CA GLY A 308 16.96 -10.97 2.42
C GLY A 308 17.11 -12.49 2.35
N LYS A 309 17.50 -13.14 3.46
CA LYS A 309 17.59 -14.60 3.55
C LYS A 309 16.23 -15.27 3.33
N ALA A 310 15.17 -14.79 3.99
CA ALA A 310 13.82 -15.35 3.83
C ALA A 310 13.27 -15.25 2.39
N ILE A 311 13.81 -14.33 1.58
CA ILE A 311 13.44 -14.14 0.17
C ILE A 311 14.29 -15.00 -0.77
N THR A 312 15.57 -15.24 -0.45
CA THR A 312 16.50 -16.01 -1.29
C THR A 312 16.54 -17.49 -0.98
N GLU A 313 16.28 -17.87 0.26
CA GLU A 313 16.36 -19.24 0.77
C GLU A 313 14.93 -19.74 1.02
N PRO A 314 14.27 -20.34 0.02
CA PRO A 314 12.93 -20.85 0.21
C PRO A 314 12.95 -22.04 1.20
N PRO A 315 11.87 -22.27 1.98
CA PRO A 315 11.78 -23.44 2.84
C PRO A 315 11.92 -24.73 2.02
N ALA A 316 12.50 -25.79 2.61
CA ALA A 316 12.87 -27.02 1.89
C ALA A 316 11.73 -27.74 1.11
N LEU A 317 10.47 -27.39 1.38
CA LEU A 317 9.29 -27.92 0.70
C LEU A 317 8.88 -27.13 -0.56
N TYR A 318 9.47 -25.95 -0.78
CA TYR A 318 9.16 -25.10 -1.92
C TYR A 318 10.04 -25.47 -3.12
N PRO A 319 9.52 -25.32 -4.36
CA PRO A 319 10.33 -25.54 -5.53
C PRO A 319 11.50 -24.55 -5.63
N ASN A 320 12.66 -25.02 -6.09
CA ASN A 320 13.89 -24.23 -6.21
C ASN A 320 13.83 -23.04 -7.18
N TRP A 321 12.69 -22.79 -7.82
CA TRP A 321 12.51 -21.69 -8.79
C TRP A 321 11.70 -20.51 -8.23
N ASP A 322 11.13 -20.64 -7.02
CA ASP A 322 10.23 -19.66 -6.39
C ASP A 322 10.95 -18.76 -5.36
N HIS A 323 12.11 -18.23 -5.73
CA HIS A 323 12.89 -17.32 -4.90
C HIS A 323 13.67 -16.32 -5.75
N PHE A 324 14.10 -15.22 -5.15
CA PHE A 324 14.99 -14.27 -5.82
C PHE A 324 16.41 -14.84 -5.89
N GLU A 325 17.03 -14.66 -7.05
CA GLU A 325 18.44 -14.91 -7.26
C GLU A 325 19.27 -13.65 -6.97
N ALA A 326 20.60 -13.77 -6.93
CA ALA A 326 21.49 -12.65 -6.66
C ALA A 326 21.36 -11.49 -7.67
N HIS A 327 20.91 -11.74 -8.90
CA HIS A 327 20.65 -10.69 -9.88
C HIS A 327 19.34 -9.94 -9.58
N ASP A 328 18.28 -10.65 -9.17
CA ASP A 328 16.99 -10.07 -8.76
C ASP A 328 17.18 -9.11 -7.56
N LEU A 329 17.92 -9.57 -6.54
CA LEU A 329 18.25 -8.75 -5.36
C LEU A 329 18.99 -7.47 -5.72
N ARG A 330 19.98 -7.58 -6.63
CA ARG A 330 20.73 -6.42 -7.10
C ARG A 330 19.81 -5.46 -7.85
N ALA A 331 18.92 -5.96 -8.70
CA ALA A 331 17.98 -5.10 -9.42
C ALA A 331 17.08 -4.30 -8.47
N VAL A 332 16.52 -4.94 -7.43
CA VAL A 332 15.70 -4.26 -6.40
C VAL A 332 16.51 -3.21 -5.63
N ARG A 333 17.75 -3.52 -5.26
CA ARG A 333 18.63 -2.59 -4.55
C ARG A 333 19.06 -1.40 -5.43
N ASP A 334 19.38 -1.67 -6.68
CA ASP A 334 19.90 -0.69 -7.64
C ASP A 334 18.87 0.43 -7.94
N ILE A 335 17.57 0.17 -7.74
CA ILE A 335 16.50 1.19 -7.82
C ILE A 335 16.76 2.35 -6.85
N ARG A 336 17.19 2.02 -5.63
CA ARG A 336 17.58 3.03 -4.63
C ARG A 336 18.92 3.61 -5.05
N ARG A 337 19.95 2.78 -5.17
CA ARG A 337 21.30 3.21 -5.52
C ARG A 337 22.08 2.06 -6.20
N PRO A 338 22.68 2.29 -7.38
CA PRO A 338 23.65 1.36 -7.96
C PRO A 338 24.93 1.40 -7.15
N GLU A 339 25.48 0.26 -6.76
CA GLU A 339 26.82 0.22 -6.18
C GLU A 339 27.88 0.39 -7.28
N SER A 340 28.69 1.45 -7.17
CA SER A 340 30.05 1.45 -7.70
C SER A 340 31.02 1.51 -6.51
N PRO A 341 32.07 0.65 -6.45
CA PRO A 341 33.04 0.65 -5.34
C PRO A 341 33.93 1.90 -5.31
N VAL A 342 33.89 2.72 -6.37
CA VAL A 342 34.77 3.88 -6.55
C VAL A 342 34.00 4.96 -7.32
N SER A 343 33.30 5.89 -6.66
CA SER A 343 32.84 7.08 -7.40
C SER A 343 32.52 8.29 -6.53
N LYS A 344 33.02 9.41 -7.04
CA LYS A 344 32.79 10.77 -6.59
C LYS A 344 31.32 11.14 -6.76
N HIS A 345 30.79 11.90 -5.80
CA HIS A 345 29.37 12.15 -5.56
C HIS A 345 28.55 12.85 -6.67
N ASP A 346 29.15 13.24 -7.80
CA ASP A 346 28.51 14.17 -8.73
C ASP A 346 27.65 13.50 -9.83
N ASN A 347 27.84 12.21 -10.14
CA ASN A 347 27.11 11.50 -11.21
C ASN A 347 26.51 10.13 -10.80
N ASP A 348 26.54 9.81 -9.51
CA ASP A 348 26.35 8.43 -9.01
C ASP A 348 24.87 8.02 -8.78
N HIS A 349 23.94 8.93 -9.10
CA HIS A 349 22.51 8.77 -8.83
C HIS A 349 21.63 8.82 -10.08
N ALA A 350 22.21 9.06 -11.25
CA ALA A 350 21.45 9.28 -12.48
C ALA A 350 20.48 8.11 -12.78
N GLY A 351 19.19 8.45 -12.92
CA GLY A 351 18.14 7.48 -13.26
C GLY A 351 17.63 6.60 -12.11
N THR A 352 17.97 6.89 -10.85
CA THR A 352 17.51 6.12 -9.67
C THR A 352 16.49 6.89 -8.86
N LEU A 353 15.72 6.22 -7.97
CA LEU A 353 14.77 6.90 -7.08
C LEU A 353 15.46 7.88 -6.13
N SER A 354 16.74 7.68 -5.80
CA SER A 354 17.51 8.64 -5.00
C SER A 354 17.71 9.98 -5.70
N THR A 355 17.58 10.07 -7.04
CA THR A 355 17.54 11.36 -7.73
C THR A 355 16.35 12.20 -7.29
N LEU A 356 15.20 11.57 -7.01
CA LEU A 356 13.97 12.29 -6.60
C LEU A 356 13.96 12.58 -5.09
N LEU A 357 14.45 11.64 -4.28
CA LEU A 357 14.23 11.62 -2.81
C LEU A 357 15.47 12.01 -2.01
N GLY A 358 16.61 12.12 -2.69
CA GLY A 358 17.94 12.30 -2.11
C GLY A 358 18.46 11.07 -1.35
N CYS A 359 19.69 11.18 -0.85
CA CYS A 359 20.34 10.15 -0.04
C CYS A 359 20.15 10.42 1.45
N ASP A 360 19.94 9.37 2.25
CA ASP A 360 19.72 9.47 3.70
C ASP A 360 21.01 9.70 4.52
N SER A 361 22.17 9.97 3.89
CA SER A 361 23.34 10.33 4.67
C SER A 361 23.28 11.80 5.07
N VAL A 362 23.31 12.02 6.37
CA VAL A 362 23.34 13.31 7.09
C VAL A 362 24.45 14.27 6.57
N THR A 363 25.33 13.79 5.70
CA THR A 363 26.54 14.48 5.22
C THR A 363 26.64 14.62 3.70
N SER A 364 25.68 14.16 2.89
CA SER A 364 25.74 14.34 1.42
C SER A 364 24.69 15.30 0.86
N ASN A 365 25.19 16.39 0.27
CA ASN A 365 24.45 17.51 -0.32
C ASN A 365 23.77 17.16 -1.67
N GLY A 366 23.01 16.06 -1.74
CA GLY A 366 22.10 15.84 -2.86
C GLY A 366 20.76 16.57 -2.59
N PRO A 367 20.26 17.44 -3.48
CA PRO A 367 18.97 18.09 -3.25
C PRO A 367 17.86 17.02 -3.29
N LYS A 368 17.12 16.85 -2.19
CA LYS A 368 15.84 16.13 -2.21
C LYS A 368 14.88 16.95 -3.08
N LEU A 369 14.27 16.36 -4.11
CA LEU A 369 13.30 17.06 -4.98
C LEU A 369 11.86 16.87 -4.48
N LEU A 370 11.57 15.70 -3.93
CA LEU A 370 10.24 15.28 -3.46
C LEU A 370 10.36 14.52 -2.14
N SER A 371 9.27 14.52 -1.35
CA SER A 371 9.13 13.72 -0.14
C SER A 371 7.78 13.01 -0.15
N PRO A 372 7.70 11.68 0.02
CA PRO A 372 6.43 10.99 0.18
C PRO A 372 5.75 11.37 1.49
N ILE A 373 4.44 11.60 1.46
CA ILE A 373 3.66 12.00 2.63
C ILE A 373 3.73 10.92 3.72
N THR A 374 3.58 9.66 3.34
CA THR A 374 3.56 8.51 4.27
C THR A 374 4.85 7.68 4.19
N TYR A 375 6.01 8.34 4.02
CA TYR A 375 7.30 7.68 3.76
C TYR A 375 7.60 6.57 4.78
N ARG A 376 7.54 6.90 6.07
CA ARG A 376 7.86 5.97 7.17
C ARG A 376 6.80 4.91 7.46
N ALA A 377 5.58 5.08 6.93
CA ALA A 377 4.50 4.09 7.09
C ALA A 377 4.77 2.79 6.31
N TYR A 378 5.74 2.80 5.38
CA TYR A 378 6.22 1.64 4.61
C TYR A 378 7.71 1.33 4.87
N ALA A 379 8.22 1.70 6.06
CA ALA A 379 9.61 1.48 6.44
C ALA A 379 9.85 0.21 7.27
N LEU A 380 8.81 -0.58 7.56
CA LEU A 380 8.88 -1.72 8.45
C LEU A 380 8.44 -3.01 7.76
N TYR A 381 9.26 -4.05 7.87
CA TYR A 381 9.02 -5.36 7.27
C TYR A 381 9.28 -6.47 8.27
N SER A 382 8.61 -7.61 8.08
CA SER A 382 8.88 -8.83 8.82
C SER A 382 9.32 -9.96 7.88
N PRO A 383 10.39 -10.72 8.21
CA PRO A 383 10.76 -11.91 7.44
C PRO A 383 9.62 -12.93 7.30
N ALA A 384 8.68 -12.97 8.25
CA ALA A 384 7.51 -13.86 8.20
C ALA A 384 6.61 -13.59 6.98
N PHE A 385 6.64 -12.36 6.44
CA PHE A 385 5.84 -11.95 5.28
C PHE A 385 6.67 -11.81 4.00
N ALA A 386 7.90 -12.36 3.96
CA ALA A 386 8.82 -12.28 2.83
C ALA A 386 8.15 -12.56 1.47
N GLN A 387 7.36 -13.63 1.39
CA GLN A 387 6.65 -14.04 0.17
C GLN A 387 5.58 -13.03 -0.29
N THR A 388 4.97 -12.31 0.66
CA THR A 388 4.02 -11.24 0.33
C THR A 388 4.76 -10.06 -0.30
N TYR A 389 5.89 -9.65 0.27
CA TYR A 389 6.69 -8.55 -0.27
C TYR A 389 7.37 -8.90 -1.60
N LEU A 390 7.76 -10.17 -1.78
CA LEU A 390 8.22 -10.70 -3.06
C LEU A 390 7.13 -10.51 -4.13
N SER A 391 5.90 -10.95 -3.85
CA SER A 391 4.76 -10.76 -4.76
C SER A 391 4.52 -9.27 -5.07
N TRP A 392 4.59 -8.39 -4.06
CA TRP A 392 4.45 -6.95 -4.27
C TRP A 392 5.56 -6.40 -5.18
N THR A 393 6.80 -6.81 -4.96
CA THR A 393 7.94 -6.33 -5.75
C THR A 393 7.76 -6.69 -7.23
N VAL A 394 7.32 -7.93 -7.50
CA VAL A 394 7.07 -8.43 -8.84
C VAL A 394 5.94 -7.67 -9.53
N TYR A 395 4.77 -7.54 -8.90
CA TYR A 395 3.59 -6.95 -9.55
C TYR A 395 3.57 -5.42 -9.51
N LEU A 396 4.24 -4.79 -8.55
CA LEU A 396 4.22 -3.33 -8.41
C LEU A 396 5.38 -2.63 -9.14
N ALA A 397 6.33 -3.37 -9.72
CA ALA A 397 7.43 -2.79 -10.49
C ALA A 397 6.92 -1.97 -11.68
N ASP A 398 6.02 -2.54 -12.49
CA ASP A 398 5.37 -1.81 -13.59
C ASP A 398 4.49 -0.68 -13.07
N VAL A 399 3.73 -0.93 -12.00
CA VAL A 399 2.84 0.08 -11.40
C VAL A 399 3.65 1.28 -10.90
N LEU A 400 4.84 1.08 -10.35
CA LEU A 400 5.76 2.16 -9.98
C LEU A 400 6.10 3.01 -11.20
N ARG A 401 6.61 2.39 -12.28
CA ARG A 401 6.97 3.10 -13.52
C ARG A 401 5.77 3.89 -14.06
N ASP A 402 4.63 3.25 -14.18
CA ASP A 402 3.42 3.84 -14.75
C ASP A 402 2.89 4.98 -13.87
N SER A 403 3.01 4.85 -12.54
CA SER A 403 2.61 5.90 -11.60
C SER A 403 3.52 7.13 -11.64
N LEU A 404 4.83 6.94 -11.88
CA LEU A 404 5.80 8.01 -12.05
C LEU A 404 5.64 8.70 -13.41
N ASP A 405 5.38 7.92 -14.46
CA ASP A 405 5.05 8.48 -15.76
C ASP A 405 3.73 9.25 -15.73
N ARG A 406 2.73 8.75 -14.99
CA ARG A 406 1.48 9.47 -14.80
C ARG A 406 1.68 10.82 -14.12
N LEU A 407 2.49 10.86 -13.05
CA LEU A 407 2.89 12.11 -12.40
C LEU A 407 3.54 13.07 -13.41
N ARG A 408 4.49 12.58 -14.22
CA ARG A 408 5.15 13.38 -15.28
C ARG A 408 4.13 13.92 -16.30
N TYR A 409 3.22 13.07 -16.75
CA TYR A 409 2.18 13.42 -17.72
C TYR A 409 1.23 14.50 -17.17
N ASP A 410 0.78 14.36 -15.92
CA ASP A 410 -0.13 15.33 -15.30
C ASP A 410 0.56 16.71 -15.15
N PHE A 411 1.86 16.75 -14.82
CA PHE A 411 2.65 17.99 -14.81
C PHE A 411 2.83 18.62 -16.20
N LYS A 412 3.01 17.82 -17.25
CA LYS A 412 3.10 18.30 -18.65
C LYS A 412 1.74 18.86 -19.12
N THR A 413 0.64 18.17 -18.80
CA THR A 413 -0.70 18.51 -19.30
C THR A 413 -1.27 19.77 -18.66
N HIS A 414 -1.02 19.99 -17.36
CA HIS A 414 -1.54 21.15 -16.63
C HIS A 414 -0.66 22.41 -16.76
N THR A 415 0.11 22.55 -17.84
CA THR A 415 0.92 23.75 -18.16
C THR A 415 1.93 24.17 -17.10
N CYS A 416 2.33 23.27 -16.19
CA CYS A 416 3.52 23.46 -15.36
C CYS A 416 4.82 23.22 -16.17
N SER A 417 4.77 23.16 -17.50
CA SER A 417 5.96 22.94 -18.35
C SER A 417 6.87 24.17 -18.51
N GLY A 418 6.44 25.35 -18.04
CA GLY A 418 7.29 26.55 -18.02
C GLY A 418 8.31 26.53 -16.87
N ASN A 419 9.25 27.48 -16.85
CA ASN A 419 10.22 27.68 -15.76
C ASN A 419 9.60 28.27 -14.48
N LYS A 420 8.30 28.02 -14.25
CA LYS A 420 7.64 28.41 -13.00
C LYS A 420 8.13 27.49 -11.91
N SER A 421 8.47 28.07 -10.77
CA SER A 421 8.74 27.28 -9.59
C SER A 421 7.45 26.77 -8.94
N PHE A 422 7.56 25.77 -8.05
CA PHE A 422 6.39 25.12 -7.43
C PHE A 422 5.40 26.08 -6.77
N ASN A 423 5.88 27.17 -6.16
CA ASN A 423 5.08 28.24 -5.56
C ASN A 423 4.34 29.13 -6.57
N GLN A 424 4.77 29.15 -7.84
CA GLN A 424 4.21 29.98 -8.91
C GLN A 424 3.33 29.18 -9.88
N CYS A 425 3.35 27.84 -9.83
CA CYS A 425 2.40 27.00 -10.55
C CYS A 425 1.24 26.62 -9.63
N ASP A 426 0.06 27.19 -9.87
CA ASP A 426 -1.14 26.95 -9.05
C ASP A 426 -1.49 25.46 -8.92
N MET A 427 -1.16 24.65 -9.93
CA MET A 427 -1.44 23.22 -9.97
C MET A 427 -0.32 22.32 -9.40
N ALA A 428 0.88 22.83 -9.15
CA ALA A 428 2.00 21.98 -8.73
C ALA A 428 1.73 21.30 -7.37
N MET A 429 1.28 22.07 -6.37
CA MET A 429 1.03 21.53 -5.03
C MET A 429 -0.17 20.55 -5.00
N PRO A 430 -1.33 20.86 -5.61
CA PRO A 430 -2.42 19.89 -5.74
C PRO A 430 -2.03 18.59 -6.45
N LEU A 431 -1.20 18.66 -7.51
CA LEU A 431 -0.74 17.47 -8.23
C LEU A 431 0.20 16.62 -7.38
N LEU A 432 1.17 17.21 -6.68
CA LEU A 432 2.03 16.45 -5.76
C LEU A 432 1.18 15.74 -4.69
N TYR A 433 0.23 16.47 -4.09
CA TYR A 433 -0.68 15.92 -3.10
C TYR A 433 -1.53 14.77 -3.64
N LEU A 434 -2.05 14.89 -4.87
CA LEU A 434 -2.80 13.83 -5.53
C LEU A 434 -1.98 12.54 -5.61
N HIS A 435 -0.69 12.65 -5.92
CA HIS A 435 0.23 11.52 -6.02
C HIS A 435 0.82 11.06 -4.68
N GLY A 436 0.43 11.65 -3.55
CA GLY A 436 0.93 11.27 -2.23
C GLY A 436 2.33 11.82 -1.91
N LEU A 437 2.70 12.92 -2.55
CA LEU A 437 4.02 13.56 -2.46
C LEU A 437 3.88 15.00 -1.95
N THR A 438 4.94 15.50 -1.32
CA THR A 438 5.12 16.89 -0.94
C THR A 438 6.48 17.37 -1.40
N PRO A 439 6.68 18.69 -1.50
CA PRO A 439 8.03 19.23 -1.57
C PRO A 439 8.83 18.80 -0.33
N PRO A 440 10.15 18.61 -0.47
CA PRO A 440 11.09 18.34 0.63
C PRO A 440 10.99 19.36 1.78
N GLU A 441 11.22 18.87 2.99
CA GLU A 441 11.30 19.68 4.21
C GLU A 441 12.75 20.19 4.42
N GLY A 442 12.94 21.49 4.63
CA GLY A 442 14.27 22.09 4.88
C GLY A 442 14.39 23.57 4.49
N ILE A 443 15.30 24.29 5.15
CA ILE A 443 15.39 25.77 5.17
C ILE A 443 16.08 26.37 3.91
N SER A 444 16.78 25.56 3.11
CA SER A 444 17.65 26.08 2.04
C SER A 444 17.44 25.37 0.71
N GLN A 445 16.22 25.41 0.16
CA GLN A 445 16.01 24.94 -1.19
C GLN A 445 15.47 26.05 -2.08
N SER A 446 16.29 26.39 -3.06
CA SER A 446 15.95 27.20 -4.22
C SER A 446 14.65 26.69 -4.84
N SER A 447 13.81 27.64 -5.26
CA SER A 447 12.56 27.42 -5.98
C SER A 447 12.73 26.43 -7.14
N LEU A 448 12.50 25.13 -6.91
CA LEU A 448 12.66 24.11 -7.94
C LEU A 448 11.64 24.38 -9.06
N ALA A 449 12.11 24.40 -10.29
CA ALA A 449 11.25 24.62 -11.46
C ALA A 449 10.47 23.33 -11.77
N CYS A 450 9.20 23.47 -12.15
CA CYS A 450 8.42 22.33 -12.61
C CYS A 450 9.04 21.65 -13.85
N SER A 451 9.69 22.41 -14.72
CA SER A 451 10.44 21.89 -15.87
C SER A 451 11.59 20.97 -15.45
N GLU A 452 12.32 21.32 -14.39
CA GLU A 452 13.40 20.50 -13.82
C GLU A 452 12.86 19.21 -13.19
N LEU A 453 11.72 19.27 -12.49
CA LEU A 453 11.08 18.05 -11.99
C LEU A 453 10.69 17.11 -13.14
N ILE A 454 10.10 17.65 -14.21
CA ILE A 454 9.66 16.86 -15.37
C ILE A 454 10.85 16.16 -16.03
N THR A 455 11.97 16.86 -16.22
CA THR A 455 13.17 16.24 -16.81
C THR A 455 13.75 15.16 -15.91
N LYS A 456 13.81 15.37 -14.59
CA LYS A 456 14.26 14.35 -13.64
C LYS A 456 13.34 13.14 -13.56
N LEU A 457 12.02 13.34 -13.61
CA LEU A 457 11.07 12.23 -13.72
C LEU A 457 11.26 11.46 -15.02
N GLU A 458 11.54 12.15 -16.13
CA GLU A 458 11.83 11.53 -17.42
C GLU A 458 13.12 10.71 -17.39
N GLU A 459 14.19 11.22 -16.77
CA GLU A 459 15.45 10.50 -16.55
C GLU A 459 15.25 9.23 -15.71
N VAL A 460 14.40 9.28 -14.67
CA VAL A 460 14.14 8.12 -13.79
C VAL A 460 13.24 7.09 -14.48
N VAL A 461 12.16 7.52 -15.12
CA VAL A 461 11.22 6.63 -15.84
C VAL A 461 11.90 5.93 -17.01
N ASN A 462 12.69 6.66 -17.79
CA ASN A 462 13.47 6.09 -18.90
C ASN A 462 14.82 5.52 -18.43
N GLY A 463 15.10 5.58 -17.12
CA GLY A 463 16.35 5.19 -16.52
C GLY A 463 16.58 3.69 -16.59
N GLY A 464 17.86 3.32 -16.69
CA GLY A 464 18.29 1.92 -16.66
C GLY A 464 17.82 1.12 -15.42
N PRO A 465 17.81 1.68 -14.19
CA PRO A 465 17.44 0.92 -12.98
C PRO A 465 15.99 0.42 -12.95
N ILE A 466 15.00 1.25 -13.30
CA ILE A 466 13.59 0.83 -13.31
C ILE A 466 13.34 -0.17 -14.43
N ALA A 467 13.89 0.06 -15.62
CA ALA A 467 13.78 -0.88 -16.73
C ALA A 467 14.41 -2.25 -16.37
N LYS A 468 15.60 -2.23 -15.75
CA LYS A 468 16.29 -3.44 -15.27
C LYS A 468 15.47 -4.19 -14.23
N LEU A 469 14.85 -3.48 -13.27
CA LEU A 469 13.93 -4.10 -12.31
C LEU A 469 12.81 -4.85 -13.02
N ILE A 470 12.11 -4.18 -13.94
CA ILE A 470 10.96 -4.75 -14.64
C ILE A 470 11.39 -5.99 -15.43
N THR A 471 12.50 -5.92 -16.17
CA THR A 471 13.06 -7.08 -16.87
C THR A 471 13.36 -8.24 -15.91
N CYS A 472 13.98 -7.98 -14.75
CA CYS A 472 14.25 -9.02 -13.76
C CYS A 472 12.95 -9.61 -13.18
N MET A 473 11.92 -8.80 -12.94
CA MET A 473 10.62 -9.29 -12.46
C MET A 473 9.89 -10.11 -13.53
N ASP A 474 10.01 -9.76 -14.81
CA ASP A 474 9.49 -10.56 -15.94
C ASP A 474 10.22 -11.89 -16.08
N GLU A 475 11.56 -11.89 -15.96
CA GLU A 475 12.36 -13.11 -15.94
C GLU A 475 12.00 -14.00 -14.74
N PHE A 476 11.79 -13.41 -13.56
CA PHE A 476 11.28 -14.10 -12.37
C PHE A 476 9.92 -14.76 -12.65
N LEU A 477 8.95 -14.01 -13.19
CA LEU A 477 7.63 -14.54 -13.55
C LEU A 477 7.72 -15.67 -14.58
N TYR A 478 8.61 -15.55 -15.56
CA TYR A 478 8.85 -16.60 -16.55
C TYR A 478 9.43 -17.86 -15.90
N ARG A 479 10.42 -17.71 -15.01
CA ARG A 479 11.03 -18.81 -14.25
C ARG A 479 10.00 -19.57 -13.42
N VAL A 480 9.16 -18.86 -12.67
CA VAL A 480 8.11 -19.46 -11.84
C VAL A 480 7.02 -20.15 -12.69
N ARG A 481 6.69 -19.59 -13.86
CA ARG A 481 5.68 -20.17 -14.79
C ARG A 481 6.22 -21.28 -15.67
N GLY A 482 7.53 -21.39 -15.83
CA GLY A 482 8.21 -22.36 -16.71
C GLY A 482 7.69 -23.79 -16.58
N PRO A 483 7.63 -24.38 -15.37
CA PRO A 483 7.11 -25.72 -15.16
C PRO A 483 5.67 -25.91 -15.68
N PHE A 484 4.80 -24.91 -15.50
CA PHE A 484 3.42 -24.95 -16.01
C PHE A 484 3.36 -24.85 -17.53
N ILE A 485 4.22 -24.04 -18.14
CA ILE A 485 4.32 -23.92 -19.59
C ILE A 485 4.76 -25.26 -20.19
N TYR A 486 5.80 -25.89 -19.64
CA TYR A 486 6.29 -27.18 -20.12
C TYR A 486 5.27 -28.32 -19.90
N THR A 487 4.55 -28.35 -18.77
CA THR A 487 3.51 -29.37 -18.54
C THR A 487 2.35 -29.22 -19.52
N VAL A 488 1.91 -27.99 -19.80
CA VAL A 488 0.89 -27.71 -20.81
C VAL A 488 1.37 -28.17 -22.19
N ILE A 489 2.58 -27.81 -22.62
CA ILE A 489 3.16 -28.24 -23.90
C ILE A 489 3.23 -29.77 -23.99
N ALA A 490 3.70 -30.44 -22.93
CA ALA A 490 3.81 -31.90 -22.88
C ALA A 490 2.43 -32.58 -22.95
N LEU A 491 1.44 -32.04 -22.24
CA LEU A 491 0.07 -32.56 -22.24
C LEU A 491 -0.59 -32.42 -23.60
N TRP A 492 -0.47 -31.24 -24.24
CA TRP A 492 -0.99 -31.01 -25.60
C TRP A 492 -0.28 -31.86 -26.64
N SER A 493 1.05 -32.02 -26.53
CA SER A 493 1.83 -32.89 -27.41
C SER A 493 1.40 -34.36 -27.25
N THR A 494 1.19 -34.81 -26.02
CA THR A 494 0.72 -36.18 -25.73
C THR A 494 -0.69 -36.40 -26.27
N ALA A 495 -1.61 -35.46 -26.05
CA ALA A 495 -2.96 -35.51 -26.60
C ALA A 495 -2.93 -35.57 -28.13
N PHE A 496 -2.13 -34.71 -28.77
CA PHE A 496 -1.93 -34.73 -30.22
C PHE A 496 -1.43 -36.09 -30.71
N LEU A 497 -0.43 -36.70 -30.05
CA LEU A 497 0.07 -38.02 -30.40
C LEU A 497 -0.98 -39.11 -30.26
N ILE A 498 -1.83 -39.07 -29.22
CA ILE A 498 -2.94 -40.01 -29.03
C ILE A 498 -3.96 -39.86 -30.17
N PHE A 499 -4.36 -38.63 -30.50
CA PHE A 499 -5.29 -38.38 -31.61
C PHE A 499 -4.71 -38.79 -32.96
N ALA A 500 -3.45 -38.44 -33.24
CA ALA A 500 -2.74 -38.85 -34.45
C ALA A 500 -2.67 -40.39 -34.56
N LYS A 501 -2.32 -41.08 -33.48
CA LYS A 501 -2.31 -42.54 -33.42
C LYS A 501 -3.68 -43.14 -33.74
N THR A 502 -4.76 -42.62 -33.15
CA THR A 502 -6.11 -43.14 -33.41
C THR A 502 -6.57 -42.90 -34.86
N MET A 503 -6.22 -41.75 -35.45
CA MET A 503 -6.52 -41.44 -36.85
C MET A 503 -5.72 -42.34 -37.82
N ILE A 504 -4.41 -42.49 -37.60
CA ILE A 504 -3.54 -43.35 -38.42
C ILE A 504 -3.99 -44.81 -38.31
N TYR A 505 -4.22 -45.31 -37.10
CA TYR A 505 -4.69 -46.69 -36.89
C TYR A 505 -6.03 -46.95 -37.61
N ARG A 506 -6.97 -46.01 -37.57
CA ARG A 506 -8.23 -46.14 -38.32
C ARG A 506 -8.01 -46.13 -39.83
N LEU A 507 -7.13 -45.28 -40.35
CA LEU A 507 -6.78 -45.25 -41.76
C LEU A 507 -6.11 -46.56 -42.20
N ASP A 508 -5.20 -47.11 -41.41
CA ASP A 508 -4.54 -48.38 -41.71
C ASP A 508 -5.52 -49.55 -41.67
N VAL A 509 -6.43 -49.60 -40.68
CA VAL A 509 -7.49 -50.61 -40.64
C VAL A 509 -8.43 -50.49 -41.84
N LEU A 510 -8.82 -49.26 -42.24
CA LEU A 510 -9.63 -49.02 -43.43
C LEU A 510 -8.87 -49.39 -44.72
N HIS A 511 -7.57 -49.11 -44.78
CA HIS A 511 -6.72 -49.41 -45.92
C HIS A 511 -6.51 -50.92 -46.09
N ILE A 512 -6.19 -51.64 -44.99
CA ILE A 512 -6.08 -53.10 -44.95
C ILE A 512 -7.43 -53.75 -45.27
N ARG A 513 -8.55 -53.26 -44.70
CA ARG A 513 -9.89 -53.76 -45.05
C ARG A 513 -10.24 -53.53 -46.51
N SER A 514 -9.91 -52.37 -47.07
CA SER A 514 -10.12 -52.08 -48.49
C SER A 514 -9.35 -53.06 -49.37
N HIS A 515 -8.10 -53.36 -49.05
CA HIS A 515 -7.32 -54.34 -49.79
C HIS A 515 -7.82 -55.78 -49.65
N LEU A 516 -8.26 -56.19 -48.44
CA LEU A 516 -8.83 -57.52 -48.19
C LEU A 516 -10.20 -57.73 -48.85
N ILE A 517 -11.07 -56.71 -48.85
CA ILE A 517 -12.39 -56.75 -49.49
C ILE A 517 -12.24 -56.72 -51.02
N ARG A 518 -11.29 -55.92 -51.55
CA ARG A 518 -11.08 -55.81 -53.00
C ARG A 518 -10.37 -57.01 -53.61
N SER A 519 -9.53 -57.74 -52.88
CA SER A 519 -8.80 -58.91 -53.39
C SER A 519 -9.67 -60.17 -53.53
N THR A 520 -10.71 -60.33 -52.71
CA THR A 520 -11.59 -61.51 -52.77
C THR A 520 -12.76 -61.37 -53.74
N ALA A 521 -13.23 -60.15 -54.03
CA ALA A 521 -14.36 -59.91 -54.92
C ALA A 521 -13.99 -59.42 -56.35
N SER A 522 -12.83 -58.78 -56.56
CA SER A 522 -12.54 -58.16 -57.87
C SER A 522 -12.14 -59.14 -58.99
N HIS A 523 -11.78 -60.39 -58.66
CA HIS A 523 -11.44 -61.41 -59.66
C HIS A 523 -12.61 -62.33 -60.04
N ARG A 524 -13.84 -62.05 -59.60
CA ARG A 524 -15.05 -62.81 -59.97
C ARG A 524 -16.11 -61.95 -60.66
N ILE A 525 -15.68 -61.07 -61.57
CA ILE A 525 -16.60 -60.63 -62.63
C ILE A 525 -16.64 -61.79 -63.64
N ASP A 526 -17.66 -62.64 -63.50
CA ASP A 526 -17.94 -63.68 -64.48
C ASP A 526 -18.21 -63.01 -65.83
N VAL A 527 -17.36 -63.28 -66.82
CA VAL A 527 -17.44 -62.74 -68.19
C VAL A 527 -18.80 -63.04 -68.83
N LYS A 528 -19.54 -64.04 -68.33
CA LYS A 528 -20.93 -64.33 -68.73
C LYS A 528 -21.91 -63.18 -68.46
N ALA A 529 -21.65 -62.31 -67.47
CA ALA A 529 -22.51 -61.15 -67.19
C ALA A 529 -22.36 -60.02 -68.24
N LEU A 530 -21.25 -59.98 -68.97
CA LEU A 530 -20.98 -58.97 -70.01
C LEU A 530 -21.46 -59.37 -71.41
N LEU A 531 -21.77 -60.65 -71.65
CA LEU A 531 -22.15 -61.19 -72.96
C LEU A 531 -23.63 -61.53 -73.12
N THR A 532 -24.45 -61.35 -72.08
CA THR A 532 -25.90 -61.55 -72.19
C THR A 532 -26.58 -60.36 -72.86
N LYS A 533 -26.99 -60.54 -74.12
CA LYS A 533 -27.73 -59.58 -74.95
C LYS A 533 -29.24 -59.51 -74.58
N GLY A 534 -29.58 -59.69 -73.31
CA GLY A 534 -30.94 -59.80 -72.81
C GLY A 534 -31.22 -58.78 -71.71
N ARG A 535 -32.33 -58.05 -71.84
CA ARG A 535 -32.74 -56.91 -70.98
C ARG A 535 -33.31 -57.35 -69.61
N LYS A 536 -32.65 -58.29 -68.94
CA LYS A 536 -32.95 -58.68 -67.55
C LYS A 536 -31.62 -58.99 -66.84
N MET A 537 -31.10 -58.00 -66.12
CA MET A 537 -30.08 -58.25 -65.11
C MET A 537 -30.74 -58.98 -63.93
N LEU A 538 -30.21 -60.15 -63.55
CA LEU A 538 -30.44 -60.68 -62.21
C LEU A 538 -29.75 -59.71 -61.22
N SER A 539 -30.47 -59.26 -60.19
CA SER A 539 -29.85 -58.47 -59.13
C SER A 539 -28.73 -59.28 -58.49
N LEU A 540 -27.51 -58.77 -58.59
CA LEU A 540 -26.33 -59.38 -57.99
C LEU A 540 -26.17 -59.00 -56.50
N TYR A 541 -27.16 -58.28 -55.96
CA TYR A 541 -27.33 -58.00 -54.55
C TYR A 541 -28.76 -58.39 -54.15
N GLY A 542 -28.89 -59.39 -53.29
CA GLY A 542 -30.13 -59.64 -52.55
C GLY A 542 -30.26 -58.63 -51.41
N VAL A 543 -30.27 -57.35 -51.74
CA VAL A 543 -30.54 -56.25 -50.80
C VAL A 543 -31.31 -55.18 -51.56
N ASP A 544 -32.64 -55.24 -51.46
CA ASP A 544 -33.53 -54.13 -51.74
C ASP A 544 -33.25 -53.05 -50.68
N TYR A 545 -32.69 -51.90 -51.08
CA TYR A 545 -32.51 -50.76 -50.17
C TYR A 545 -33.06 -49.44 -50.71
N PHE A 546 -33.67 -49.44 -51.90
CA PHE A 546 -34.26 -48.25 -52.49
C PHE A 546 -35.48 -48.64 -53.32
N ASP A 547 -36.59 -48.94 -52.64
CA ASP A 547 -37.91 -48.66 -53.19
C ASP A 547 -38.20 -47.19 -52.88
N ASP A 548 -38.00 -46.34 -53.88
CA ASP A 548 -38.51 -44.98 -53.90
C ASP A 548 -40.02 -45.05 -54.14
N ASP A 549 -40.82 -44.64 -53.16
CA ASP A 549 -42.24 -44.35 -53.34
C ASP A 549 -42.42 -43.22 -54.37
N PRO A 550 -43.17 -43.42 -55.47
CA PRO A 550 -43.49 -42.34 -56.39
C PRO A 550 -44.65 -41.50 -55.84
N MET A 551 -44.33 -40.29 -55.40
CA MET A 551 -45.29 -39.18 -55.39
C MET A 551 -45.61 -38.79 -56.83
N LEU A 552 -46.88 -38.85 -57.25
CA LEU A 552 -47.57 -37.77 -57.95
C LEU A 552 -49.04 -38.08 -58.30
N SER A 553 -49.84 -37.01 -58.18
CA SER A 553 -51.23 -36.74 -58.55
C SER A 553 -52.36 -37.28 -57.69
#